data_AF-A0A9E1TKN9-F1
#
_entry.id   AF-A0A9E1TKN9-F1
#
_cell.length_a   1.000
_cell.length_b   1.000
_cell.length_c   1.000
_cell.angle_alpha   90.00
_cell.angle_beta   90.00
_cell.angle_gamma   90.00
#
_symmetry.space_group_name_H-M   'P 1'
#
loop_
_entity.id
_entity.type
_entity.pdbx_description
1 polymer ?
#
loop_
_entity_poly.entity_id
_entity_poly.type
_entity_poly.pdbx_seq_one_letter_code
_entity_poly.pdbx_strand_id
1 'polypeptide(L)'
;AAWDRGELRRLVGAAAAVTPALLAGVYALAADPQRLGDVGATFAFLDVGRLLDSGTEPVAVLRMVFGDGLPAFLALGAALTAWAVVGPRSSRLVLLAGPVVVFGAFLAPGVLDVLDAAGEADAVAWRTLWVLPLPAMVGLVLTAVRPGVRAAPAMVPVVLLAALLVVGTPITSGDNRGTELVWPPAVDLPRPEVESARTLRSLAPVGGTVAGPEDVDFAVAVLGVDVRAVNPRSSYLRGRHAGADFHAMDRLTLSHALSHGYAEWGADAVAQAVEVLSPDAICLTPGGGDEVADVLHVAGYVRVAEDPVCRFYVR
;
A
#
# COMPACT_ATOMS: atom_id res chain seq x y z
N ALA A 1 10.60 11.96 -30.45
CA ALA A 1 10.64 10.75 -29.60
C ALA A 1 9.25 10.11 -29.66
N ALA A 2 9.16 8.84 -30.03
CA ALA A 2 7.89 8.12 -30.04
C ALA A 2 7.67 7.62 -28.60
N TRP A 3 6.72 8.22 -27.88
CA TRP A 3 6.37 7.78 -26.52
C TRP A 3 5.89 6.34 -26.52
N ASP A 4 6.40 5.54 -25.59
CA ASP A 4 5.87 4.20 -25.33
C ASP A 4 4.45 4.33 -24.76
N ARG A 5 3.54 3.44 -25.19
CA ARG A 5 2.15 3.43 -24.71
C ARG A 5 2.06 3.19 -23.20
N GLY A 6 3.05 2.52 -22.62
CA GLY A 6 3.19 2.34 -21.17
C GLY A 6 3.50 3.66 -20.46
N GLU A 7 4.50 4.39 -20.93
CA GLU A 7 4.93 5.70 -20.41
C GLU A 7 3.78 6.72 -20.44
N LEU A 8 3.06 6.78 -21.56
CA LEU A 8 1.95 7.72 -21.73
C LEU A 8 0.77 7.44 -20.78
N ARG A 9 0.49 6.17 -20.46
CA ARG A 9 -0.53 5.79 -19.47
C ARG A 9 -0.12 6.18 -18.05
N ARG A 10 1.16 6.01 -17.69
CA ARG A 10 1.68 6.39 -16.37
C ARG A 10 1.58 7.90 -16.15
N LEU A 11 2.00 8.68 -17.15
CA LEU A 11 1.93 10.14 -17.14
C LEU A 11 0.50 10.65 -16.97
N VAL A 12 -0.46 10.06 -17.69
CA VAL A 12 -1.88 10.39 -17.56
C VAL A 12 -2.41 10.04 -16.16
N GLY A 13 -2.03 8.88 -15.61
CA GLY A 13 -2.43 8.46 -14.27
C GLY A 13 -1.91 9.41 -13.18
N ALA A 14 -0.63 9.77 -13.23
CA ALA A 14 -0.01 10.68 -12.28
C ALA A 14 -0.61 12.09 -12.36
N ALA A 15 -0.79 12.63 -13.57
CA ALA A 15 -1.43 13.93 -13.77
C ALA A 15 -2.87 13.95 -13.24
N ALA A 16 -3.64 12.88 -13.50
CA ALA A 16 -5.01 12.75 -13.00
C ALA A 16 -5.09 12.73 -11.46
N ALA A 17 -4.07 12.18 -10.77
CA ALA A 17 -4.06 12.10 -9.31
C ALA A 17 -3.87 13.47 -8.63
N VAL A 18 -3.05 14.35 -9.23
CA VAL A 18 -2.67 15.65 -8.63
C VAL A 18 -3.62 16.79 -9.05
N THR A 19 -4.24 16.68 -10.24
CA THR A 19 -5.10 17.71 -10.82
C THR A 19 -6.22 18.21 -9.89
N PRO A 20 -6.98 17.36 -9.17
CA PRO A 20 -8.08 17.83 -8.31
C PRO A 20 -7.62 18.71 -7.15
N ALA A 21 -6.47 18.40 -6.54
CA ALA A 21 -5.91 19.18 -5.44
C ALA A 21 -5.36 20.53 -5.92
N LEU A 22 -4.71 20.55 -7.10
CA LEU A 22 -4.26 21.78 -7.73
C LEU A 22 -5.45 22.67 -8.11
N LEU A 23 -6.50 22.11 -8.70
CA LEU A 23 -7.72 22.84 -9.02
C LEU A 23 -8.41 23.37 -7.76
N ALA A 24 -8.47 22.60 -6.68
CA ALA A 24 -9.02 23.06 -5.41
C ALA A 24 -8.20 24.19 -4.79
N GLY A 25 -6.86 24.12 -4.85
CA GLY A 25 -5.96 25.18 -4.42
C GLY A 25 -6.10 26.45 -5.25
N VAL A 26 -6.11 26.33 -6.58
CA VAL A 26 -6.32 27.45 -7.51
C VAL A 26 -7.70 28.08 -7.34
N TYR A 27 -8.74 27.27 -7.16
CA TYR A 27 -10.09 27.76 -6.87
C TYR A 27 -10.15 28.51 -5.54
N ALA A 28 -9.53 27.99 -4.48
CA ALA A 28 -9.45 28.67 -3.19
C ALA A 28 -8.70 30.00 -3.27
N LEU A 29 -7.64 30.07 -4.09
CA LEU A 29 -6.90 31.31 -4.37
C LEU A 29 -7.73 32.32 -5.19
N ALA A 30 -8.51 31.85 -6.17
CA ALA A 30 -9.36 32.68 -7.01
C ALA A 30 -10.62 33.20 -6.26
N ALA A 31 -11.17 32.39 -5.35
CA ALA A 31 -12.33 32.72 -4.55
C ALA A 31 -12.06 33.76 -3.45
N ASP A 32 -10.79 34.06 -3.14
CA ASP A 32 -10.39 34.99 -2.08
C ASP A 32 -9.14 35.82 -2.48
N PRO A 33 -9.27 36.78 -3.43
CA PRO A 33 -8.17 37.33 -4.23
C PRO A 33 -7.26 38.35 -3.52
N GLN A 34 -7.24 38.40 -2.19
CA GLN A 34 -6.45 39.40 -1.47
C GLN A 34 -5.05 38.88 -1.10
N ARG A 35 -4.09 39.30 -1.94
CA ARG A 35 -2.61 39.15 -1.92
C ARG A 35 -2.02 37.96 -2.70
N LEU A 36 -2.11 38.05 -4.02
CA LEU A 36 -1.29 37.30 -5.00
C LEU A 36 0.08 37.98 -5.25
N GLY A 37 0.71 38.52 -4.21
CA GLY A 37 2.00 39.24 -4.35
C GLY A 37 3.23 38.33 -4.26
N ASP A 38 3.16 37.23 -3.51
CA ASP A 38 4.36 36.49 -3.07
C ASP A 38 4.39 35.01 -3.46
N VAL A 39 3.48 34.54 -4.33
CA VAL A 39 3.51 33.15 -4.83
C VAL A 39 3.96 33.15 -6.29
N GLY A 40 5.22 33.54 -6.50
CA GLY A 40 5.77 33.76 -7.82
C GLY A 40 7.28 33.55 -7.90
N ALA A 41 7.81 32.51 -7.24
CA ALA A 41 9.18 32.05 -7.48
C ALA A 41 9.47 30.72 -6.76
N THR A 42 8.93 29.59 -7.22
CA THR A 42 9.42 28.29 -6.67
C THR A 42 9.31 27.08 -7.61
N PHE A 43 9.32 27.28 -8.93
CA PHE A 43 9.31 26.13 -9.86
C PHE A 43 10.35 26.18 -10.98
N ALA A 44 11.45 26.92 -10.80
CA ALA A 44 12.53 27.02 -11.79
C ALA A 44 13.64 25.97 -11.65
N PHE A 45 13.55 25.04 -10.70
CA PHE A 45 14.60 24.04 -10.41
C PHE A 45 14.16 22.59 -10.63
N LEU A 46 12.90 22.37 -11.03
CA LEU A 46 12.34 21.04 -11.21
C LEU A 46 12.53 20.62 -12.67
N ASP A 47 13.38 19.62 -12.89
CA ASP A 47 13.48 18.93 -14.17
C ASP A 47 12.23 18.06 -14.35
N VAL A 48 11.20 18.68 -14.93
CA VAL A 48 9.86 18.11 -15.10
C VAL A 48 9.91 16.77 -15.84
N GLY A 49 10.86 16.56 -16.75
CA GLY A 49 11.00 15.28 -17.47
C GLY A 49 11.45 14.14 -16.56
N ARG A 50 12.41 14.40 -15.67
CA ARG A 50 12.95 13.42 -14.73
C ARG A 50 12.04 13.18 -13.51
N LEU A 51 11.24 14.17 -13.12
CA LEU A 51 10.20 14.04 -12.09
C LEU A 51 8.98 13.25 -12.58
N LEU A 52 8.64 13.38 -13.87
CA LEU A 52 7.51 12.67 -14.46
C LEU A 52 7.82 11.20 -14.81
N ASP A 53 9.09 10.85 -14.99
CA ASP A 53 9.58 9.48 -15.18
C ASP A 53 9.82 8.79 -13.82
N SER A 54 8.76 8.73 -13.02
CA SER A 54 8.75 8.18 -11.65
C SER A 54 8.34 6.71 -11.67
N GLY A 55 9.17 5.83 -11.11
CA GLY A 55 8.89 4.39 -10.98
C GLY A 55 7.87 4.04 -9.89
N THR A 56 7.61 4.99 -8.98
CA THR A 56 6.52 4.93 -7.99
C THR A 56 5.26 5.61 -8.56
N GLU A 57 4.17 4.86 -8.71
CA GLU A 57 2.89 5.42 -9.19
C GLU A 57 2.09 6.02 -8.03
N PRO A 58 1.84 7.35 -7.99
CA PRO A 58 1.09 7.99 -6.90
C PRO A 58 -0.33 7.40 -6.72
N VAL A 59 -0.94 6.96 -7.83
CA VAL A 59 -2.25 6.31 -7.84
C VAL A 59 -2.22 4.96 -7.12
N ALA A 60 -1.13 4.20 -7.23
CA ALA A 60 -0.98 2.94 -6.51
C ALA A 60 -0.92 3.17 -5.00
N VAL A 61 -0.22 4.22 -4.55
CA VAL A 61 -0.16 4.64 -3.13
C VAL A 61 -1.54 5.07 -2.63
N LEU A 62 -2.29 5.84 -3.42
CA LEU A 62 -3.66 6.25 -3.07
C LEU A 62 -4.61 5.06 -2.95
N ARG A 63 -4.58 4.11 -3.90
CA ARG A 63 -5.40 2.89 -3.83
C ARG A 63 -5.00 2.01 -2.65
N MET A 64 -3.70 1.92 -2.36
CA MET A 64 -3.21 1.17 -1.20
C MET A 64 -3.77 1.72 0.12
N VAL A 65 -3.86 3.04 0.26
CA VAL A 65 -4.28 3.70 1.52
C VAL A 65 -5.80 3.89 1.62
N PHE A 66 -6.43 4.41 0.57
CA PHE A 66 -7.86 4.71 0.56
C PHE A 66 -8.73 3.54 0.10
N GLY A 67 -8.11 2.49 -0.46
CA GLY A 67 -8.82 1.41 -1.13
C GLY A 67 -9.38 1.85 -2.49
N ASP A 68 -10.28 1.02 -3.02
CA ASP A 68 -11.04 1.31 -4.22
C ASP A 68 -12.53 1.55 -3.91
N GLY A 69 -13.23 2.20 -4.83
CA GLY A 69 -14.68 2.37 -4.76
C GLY A 69 -15.17 3.59 -3.97
N LEU A 70 -16.47 3.59 -3.65
CA LEU A 70 -17.16 4.75 -3.07
C LEU A 70 -16.53 5.30 -1.77
N PRO A 71 -16.08 4.47 -0.81
CA PRO A 71 -15.46 4.97 0.42
C PRO A 71 -14.20 5.81 0.16
N ALA A 72 -13.37 5.41 -0.80
CA ALA A 72 -12.17 6.15 -1.20
C ALA A 72 -12.53 7.55 -1.73
N PHE A 73 -13.55 7.63 -2.60
CA PHE A 73 -14.04 8.91 -3.14
C PHE A 73 -14.61 9.82 -2.05
N LEU A 74 -15.32 9.27 -1.07
CA LEU A 74 -15.86 10.05 0.06
C LEU A 74 -14.73 10.61 0.94
N ALA A 75 -13.70 9.82 1.22
CA ALA A 75 -12.54 10.25 1.99
C ALA A 75 -11.75 11.36 1.26
N LEU A 76 -11.48 11.18 -0.04
CA LEU A 76 -10.82 12.18 -0.88
C LEU A 76 -11.65 13.46 -0.99
N GLY A 77 -12.96 13.33 -1.22
CA GLY A 77 -13.88 14.48 -1.27
C GLY A 77 -13.86 15.26 0.04
N ALA A 78 -13.89 14.59 1.18
CA ALA A 78 -13.79 15.24 2.48
C ALA A 78 -12.43 15.94 2.67
N ALA A 79 -11.33 15.29 2.31
CA ALA A 79 -9.99 15.88 2.40
C ALA A 79 -9.89 17.20 1.61
N LEU A 80 -10.44 17.23 0.39
CA LEU A 80 -10.37 18.36 -0.51
C LEU A 80 -11.36 19.49 -0.17
N THR A 81 -12.42 19.21 0.60
CA THR A 81 -13.53 20.16 0.84
C THR A 81 -13.72 20.57 2.30
N ALA A 82 -13.05 19.92 3.26
CA ALA A 82 -13.19 20.23 4.68
C ALA A 82 -12.84 21.68 5.05
N TRP A 83 -11.94 22.34 4.31
CA TRP A 83 -11.65 23.76 4.52
C TRP A 83 -12.86 24.66 4.26
N ALA A 84 -13.75 24.28 3.34
CA ALA A 84 -14.88 25.11 2.91
C ALA A 84 -15.97 25.24 3.99
N VAL A 85 -16.01 24.31 4.94
CA VAL A 85 -17.04 24.27 5.98
C VAL A 85 -16.65 24.96 7.29
N VAL A 86 -15.38 25.35 7.43
CA VAL A 86 -14.89 26.01 8.66
C VAL A 86 -15.07 27.51 8.56
N GLY A 87 -15.45 28.19 9.65
CA GLY A 87 -15.65 29.64 9.66
C GLY A 87 -14.34 30.44 9.62
N PRO A 88 -13.44 30.27 10.61
CA PRO A 88 -12.22 31.07 10.71
C PRO A 88 -11.24 30.86 9.55
N ARG A 89 -10.75 31.97 8.97
CA ARG A 89 -9.82 31.97 7.82
C ARG A 89 -8.51 31.23 8.11
N SER A 90 -7.93 31.44 9.29
CA SER A 90 -6.69 30.74 9.70
C SER A 90 -6.87 29.22 9.67
N SER A 91 -8.00 28.73 10.18
CA SER A 91 -8.33 27.30 10.16
C SER A 91 -8.61 26.78 8.75
N ARG A 92 -9.25 27.57 7.87
CA ARG A 92 -9.42 27.21 6.44
C ARG A 92 -8.08 27.00 5.76
N LEU A 93 -7.14 27.93 5.95
CA LEU A 93 -5.82 27.89 5.33
C LEU A 93 -5.00 26.69 5.83
N VAL A 94 -5.05 26.38 7.13
CA VAL A 94 -4.38 25.19 7.70
C VAL A 94 -4.99 23.90 7.13
N LEU A 95 -6.31 23.81 7.01
CA LEU A 95 -6.99 22.64 6.44
C LEU A 95 -6.77 22.48 4.94
N LEU A 96 -6.54 23.59 4.21
CA LEU A 96 -6.19 23.55 2.79
C LEU A 96 -4.71 23.21 2.58
N ALA A 97 -3.82 23.63 3.48
CA ALA A 97 -2.39 23.36 3.39
C ALA A 97 -2.08 21.86 3.42
N GLY A 98 -2.80 21.06 4.22
CA GLY A 98 -2.62 19.60 4.28
C GLY A 98 -2.76 18.93 2.91
N PRO A 99 -3.94 19.01 2.26
CA PRO A 99 -4.15 18.47 0.91
C PRO A 99 -3.17 19.03 -0.13
N VAL A 100 -2.86 20.34 -0.09
CA VAL A 100 -1.92 20.93 -1.05
C VAL A 100 -0.51 20.36 -0.86
N VAL A 101 -0.03 20.21 0.37
CA VAL A 101 1.28 19.61 0.66
C VAL A 101 1.29 18.13 0.30
N VAL A 102 0.26 17.38 0.65
CA VAL A 102 0.25 15.92 0.44
C VAL A 102 0.03 15.57 -1.03
N PHE A 103 -0.98 16.13 -1.68
CA PHE A 103 -1.28 15.81 -3.08
C PHE A 103 -0.41 16.61 -4.07
N GLY A 104 -0.04 17.85 -3.73
CA GLY A 104 0.70 18.76 -4.61
C GLY A 104 2.21 18.79 -4.39
N ALA A 105 2.73 18.35 -3.24
CA ALA A 105 4.16 18.25 -3.00
C ALA A 105 4.62 16.79 -2.81
N PHE A 106 4.09 16.04 -1.82
CA PHE A 106 4.54 14.66 -1.57
C PHE A 106 4.19 13.68 -2.70
N LEU A 107 2.96 13.75 -3.21
CA LEU A 107 2.50 12.93 -4.34
C LEU A 107 2.75 13.59 -5.70
N ALA A 108 3.50 14.71 -5.73
CA ALA A 108 3.96 15.23 -7.00
C ALA A 108 4.90 14.19 -7.63
N PRO A 109 4.79 13.96 -8.95
CA PRO A 109 5.63 12.99 -9.66
C PRO A 109 7.12 13.19 -9.31
N GLY A 110 7.82 12.10 -8.97
CA GLY A 110 9.27 12.06 -8.74
C GLY A 110 9.76 12.66 -7.42
N VAL A 111 8.89 13.28 -6.61
CA VAL A 111 9.27 13.72 -5.25
C VAL A 111 9.56 12.54 -4.34
N LEU A 112 8.81 11.44 -4.50
CA LEU A 112 9.05 10.21 -3.77
C LEU A 112 10.41 9.58 -4.11
N ASP A 113 10.83 9.64 -5.38
CA ASP A 113 12.14 9.14 -5.81
C ASP A 113 13.30 9.98 -5.23
N VAL A 114 13.12 11.29 -5.06
CA VAL A 114 14.11 12.15 -4.38
C VAL A 114 14.19 11.82 -2.89
N LEU A 115 13.05 11.59 -2.24
CA LEU A 115 13.00 11.18 -0.83
C LEU A 115 13.63 9.79 -0.63
N ASP A 116 13.44 8.90 -1.59
CA ASP A 116 14.05 7.57 -1.60
C ASP A 116 15.57 7.66 -1.76
N ALA A 117 16.06 8.43 -2.74
CA ALA A 117 17.49 8.65 -2.94
C ALA A 117 18.17 9.30 -1.71
N ALA A 118 17.43 10.09 -0.92
CA ALA A 118 17.94 10.75 0.27
C ALA A 118 17.88 9.89 1.55
N GLY A 119 17.06 8.85 1.60
CA GLY A 119 16.83 8.13 2.86
C GLY A 119 16.05 6.81 2.79
N GLU A 120 15.98 6.16 1.63
CA GLU A 120 15.28 4.88 1.41
C GLU A 120 13.80 4.93 1.88
N ALA A 121 13.21 6.12 1.78
CA ALA A 121 11.95 6.45 2.39
C ALA A 121 10.73 5.97 1.59
N ASP A 122 10.90 5.40 0.39
CA ASP A 122 9.79 4.92 -0.44
C ASP A 122 8.94 3.86 0.30
N ALA A 123 9.59 3.01 1.11
CA ALA A 123 8.90 2.01 1.93
C ALA A 123 7.84 2.60 2.88
N VAL A 124 8.01 3.86 3.24
CA VAL A 124 7.22 4.62 4.21
C VAL A 124 6.52 5.82 3.59
N ALA A 125 6.71 6.10 2.29
CA ALA A 125 6.17 7.27 1.60
C ALA A 125 4.64 7.37 1.69
N TRP A 126 3.93 6.24 1.67
CA TRP A 126 2.49 6.17 1.91
C TRP A 126 2.08 6.78 3.26
N ARG A 127 3.00 6.82 4.25
CA ARG A 127 2.72 7.44 5.54
C ARG A 127 2.62 8.97 5.48
N THR A 128 3.08 9.60 4.42
CA THR A 128 2.86 11.04 4.20
C THR A 128 1.37 11.38 4.10
N LEU A 129 0.53 10.41 3.72
CA LEU A 129 -0.93 10.57 3.72
C LEU A 129 -1.51 10.72 5.13
N TRP A 130 -0.83 10.23 6.19
CA TRP A 130 -1.26 10.47 7.58
C TRP A 130 -1.02 11.91 8.05
N VAL A 131 -0.27 12.73 7.28
CA VAL A 131 -0.22 14.18 7.52
C VAL A 131 -1.61 14.79 7.32
N LEU A 132 -2.45 14.19 6.47
CA LEU A 132 -3.86 14.56 6.37
C LEU A 132 -4.60 14.03 7.61
N PRO A 133 -5.21 14.90 8.42
CA PRO A 133 -6.10 14.47 9.49
C PRO A 133 -7.46 14.05 8.89
N LEU A 134 -7.45 13.05 8.01
CA LEU A 134 -8.60 12.57 7.26
C LEU A 134 -9.82 12.30 8.14
N PRO A 135 -9.70 11.61 9.30
CA PRO A 135 -10.85 11.41 10.19
C PRO A 135 -11.46 12.74 10.68
N ALA A 136 -10.62 13.73 10.98
CA ALA A 136 -11.07 15.05 11.42
C ALA A 136 -11.70 15.85 10.27
N MET A 137 -11.14 15.77 9.06
CA MET A 137 -11.69 16.41 7.86
C MET A 137 -13.05 15.82 7.48
N VAL A 138 -13.17 14.48 7.51
CA VAL A 138 -14.45 13.78 7.36
C VAL A 138 -15.42 14.24 8.44
N GLY A 139 -15.02 14.22 9.72
CA GLY A 139 -15.85 14.69 10.83
C GLY A 139 -16.36 16.11 10.62
N LEU A 140 -15.47 17.05 10.25
CA LEU A 140 -15.82 18.45 9.98
C LEU A 140 -16.86 18.59 8.86
N VAL A 141 -16.69 17.89 7.74
CA VAL A 141 -17.65 17.93 6.62
C VAL A 141 -19.02 17.39 7.04
N LEU A 142 -19.04 16.38 7.91
CA LEU A 142 -20.27 15.75 8.38
C LEU A 142 -21.00 16.60 9.44
N THR A 143 -20.27 17.26 10.33
CA THR A 143 -20.85 18.03 11.44
C THR A 143 -21.04 19.51 11.11
N ALA A 144 -20.60 19.96 9.94
CA ALA A 144 -20.72 21.35 9.51
C ALA A 144 -22.19 21.81 9.48
N VAL A 145 -22.49 22.84 10.28
CA VAL A 145 -23.80 23.50 10.25
C VAL A 145 -23.86 24.38 9.01
N ARG A 146 -24.67 23.99 8.02
CA ARG A 146 -24.90 24.79 6.81
C ARG A 146 -26.05 25.78 7.04
N PRO A 147 -25.78 27.11 6.97
CA PRO A 147 -26.84 28.10 7.13
C PRO A 147 -27.92 27.90 6.06
N GLY A 148 -29.18 27.85 6.49
CA GLY A 148 -30.35 27.62 5.62
C GLY A 148 -30.93 26.20 5.63
N VAL A 149 -30.21 25.20 6.17
CA VAL A 149 -30.71 23.82 6.26
C VAL A 149 -30.65 23.33 7.71
N ARG A 150 -31.70 23.63 8.49
CA ARG A 150 -31.77 23.35 9.95
C ARG A 150 -31.59 21.86 10.30
N ALA A 151 -31.92 20.95 9.38
CA ALA A 151 -31.79 19.50 9.58
C ALA A 151 -30.48 18.89 9.02
N ALA A 152 -29.71 19.62 8.22
CA ALA A 152 -28.47 19.13 7.61
C ALA A 152 -27.43 18.59 8.60
N PRO A 153 -27.15 19.24 9.76
CA PRO A 153 -26.12 18.74 10.67
C PRO A 153 -26.52 17.44 11.39
N ALA A 154 -27.80 17.04 11.37
CA ALA A 154 -28.28 15.77 11.92
C ALA A 154 -28.47 14.71 10.83
N MET A 155 -29.01 15.08 9.65
CA MET A 155 -29.24 14.12 8.57
C MET A 155 -27.94 13.63 7.92
N VAL A 156 -26.93 14.49 7.76
CA VAL A 156 -25.69 14.10 7.07
C VAL A 156 -24.93 12.99 7.82
N PRO A 157 -24.71 13.10 9.15
CA PRO A 157 -24.13 11.99 9.92
C PRO A 157 -25.00 10.73 9.88
N VAL A 158 -26.32 10.86 9.97
CA VAL A 158 -27.25 9.71 9.96
C VAL A 158 -27.24 9.00 8.61
N VAL A 159 -27.29 9.74 7.50
CA VAL A 159 -27.22 9.17 6.14
C VAL A 159 -25.88 8.51 5.91
N LEU A 160 -24.77 9.11 6.37
CA LEU A 160 -23.46 8.49 6.23
C LEU A 160 -23.30 7.26 7.11
N LEU A 161 -23.74 7.31 8.37
CA LEU A 161 -23.76 6.14 9.27
C LEU A 161 -24.62 5.03 8.67
N ALA A 162 -25.81 5.34 8.14
CA ALA A 162 -26.66 4.37 7.45
C ALA A 162 -25.96 3.80 6.21
N ALA A 163 -25.29 4.64 5.40
CA ALA A 163 -24.52 4.19 4.24
C ALA A 163 -23.33 3.30 4.65
N LEU A 164 -22.60 3.66 5.71
CA LEU A 164 -21.49 2.87 6.26
C LEU A 164 -21.99 1.57 6.90
N LEU A 165 -23.17 1.53 7.50
CA LEU A 165 -23.78 0.31 8.01
C LEU A 165 -24.23 -0.63 6.88
N VAL A 166 -24.60 -0.08 5.72
CA VAL A 166 -25.02 -0.86 4.55
C VAL A 166 -23.84 -1.32 3.71
N VAL A 167 -22.81 -0.49 3.54
CA VAL A 167 -21.69 -0.72 2.60
C VAL A 167 -20.38 -1.06 3.33
N GLY A 168 -20.21 -0.60 4.56
CA GLY A 168 -18.99 -0.81 5.33
C GLY A 168 -18.97 -2.17 6.01
N THR A 169 -17.79 -2.78 6.03
CA THR A 169 -17.52 -3.98 6.81
C THR A 169 -16.94 -3.57 8.16
N PRO A 170 -17.59 -3.88 9.30
CA PRO A 170 -17.02 -3.58 10.61
C PRO A 170 -15.64 -4.20 10.77
N ILE A 171 -14.71 -3.50 11.44
CA ILE A 171 -13.35 -4.00 11.65
C ILE A 171 -13.32 -5.33 12.40
N THR A 172 -14.31 -5.55 13.27
CA THR A 172 -14.49 -6.77 14.07
C THR A 172 -15.33 -7.85 13.36
N SER A 173 -15.74 -7.64 12.12
CA SER A 173 -16.54 -8.62 11.38
C SER A 173 -15.65 -9.71 10.80
N GLY A 174 -16.11 -10.97 10.84
CA GLY A 174 -15.47 -12.08 10.11
C GLY A 174 -15.40 -11.84 8.60
N ASP A 175 -16.33 -11.06 8.05
CA ASP A 175 -16.30 -10.67 6.63
C ASP A 175 -15.12 -9.73 6.32
N ASN A 176 -14.55 -9.08 7.33
CA ASN A 176 -13.35 -8.26 7.19
C ASN A 176 -12.11 -9.17 7.25
N ARG A 177 -11.77 -9.80 6.12
CA ARG A 177 -10.56 -10.64 5.97
C ARG A 177 -10.45 -11.75 7.03
N GLY A 178 -11.57 -12.35 7.44
CA GLY A 178 -11.57 -13.42 8.43
C GLY A 178 -11.29 -12.94 9.86
N THR A 179 -11.52 -11.66 10.18
CA THR A 179 -11.25 -11.14 11.53
C THR A 179 -12.07 -11.89 12.58
N GLU A 180 -11.41 -12.41 13.61
CA GLU A 180 -12.04 -13.13 14.71
C GLU A 180 -11.64 -12.52 16.07
N LEU A 181 -12.62 -12.24 16.92
CA LEU A 181 -12.37 -11.86 18.31
C LEU A 181 -12.19 -13.13 19.13
N VAL A 182 -10.94 -13.46 19.46
CA VAL A 182 -10.58 -14.68 20.18
C VAL A 182 -10.27 -14.41 21.66
N TRP A 183 -10.71 -15.34 22.52
CA TRP A 183 -10.33 -15.39 23.94
C TRP A 183 -9.79 -16.79 24.28
N PRO A 184 -8.63 -16.92 24.96
CA PRO A 184 -7.76 -15.85 25.49
C PRO A 184 -7.12 -14.98 24.38
N PRO A 185 -6.64 -13.76 24.71
CA PRO A 185 -6.03 -12.87 23.73
C PRO A 185 -4.90 -13.58 23.00
N ALA A 186 -4.86 -13.42 21.67
CA ALA A 186 -3.83 -13.99 20.83
C ALA A 186 -3.21 -12.93 19.93
N VAL A 187 -2.08 -13.27 19.32
CA VAL A 187 -1.43 -12.41 18.34
C VAL A 187 -2.34 -12.30 17.10
N ASP A 188 -2.51 -11.07 16.62
CA ASP A 188 -3.22 -10.74 15.39
C ASP A 188 -2.40 -11.17 14.17
N LEU A 189 -2.40 -12.48 13.89
CA LEU A 189 -1.74 -13.11 12.76
C LEU A 189 -2.69 -14.06 12.04
N PRO A 190 -2.52 -14.25 10.72
CA PRO A 190 -3.30 -15.20 9.94
C PRO A 190 -3.25 -16.60 10.57
N ARG A 191 -4.42 -17.23 10.66
CA ARG A 191 -4.58 -18.61 11.12
C ARG A 191 -5.24 -19.41 10.00
N PRO A 192 -4.75 -20.62 9.70
CA PRO A 192 -3.79 -21.41 10.48
C PRO A 192 -2.29 -21.12 10.24
N GLU A 193 -1.94 -20.17 9.39
CA GLU A 193 -0.58 -19.92 8.87
C GLU A 193 0.46 -19.64 9.96
N VAL A 194 0.07 -19.06 11.09
CA VAL A 194 0.98 -18.78 12.21
C VAL A 194 1.64 -20.04 12.78
N GLU A 195 0.95 -21.19 12.79
CA GLU A 195 1.55 -22.45 13.26
C GLU A 195 2.58 -22.98 12.26
N SER A 196 2.24 -22.92 10.97
CA SER A 196 3.16 -23.31 9.90
C SER A 196 4.38 -22.39 9.83
N ALA A 197 4.22 -21.10 10.11
CA ALA A 197 5.32 -20.16 10.23
C ALA A 197 6.26 -20.52 11.39
N ARG A 198 5.76 -20.97 12.54
CA ARG A 198 6.62 -21.44 13.65
C ARG A 198 7.41 -22.69 13.25
N THR A 199 6.77 -23.62 12.54
CA THR A 199 7.45 -24.81 12.00
C THR A 199 8.50 -24.42 10.96
N LEU A 200 8.17 -23.54 10.01
CA LEU A 200 9.12 -23.08 8.99
C LEU A 200 10.35 -22.42 9.61
N ARG A 201 10.15 -21.60 10.65
CA ARG A 201 11.25 -20.96 11.40
C ARG A 201 12.18 -21.96 12.09
N SER A 202 11.66 -23.09 12.57
CA SER A 202 12.48 -24.09 13.28
C SER A 202 13.31 -24.96 12.33
N LEU A 203 12.98 -24.96 11.03
CA LEU A 203 13.68 -25.72 10.00
C LEU A 203 14.90 -24.99 9.44
N ALA A 204 14.95 -23.65 9.55
CA ALA A 204 16.09 -22.86 9.10
C ALA A 204 17.08 -22.57 10.25
N PRO A 205 18.39 -22.46 9.95
CA PRO A 205 19.39 -22.07 10.93
C PRO A 205 19.21 -20.62 11.38
N VAL A 206 19.72 -20.27 12.55
CA VAL A 206 19.76 -18.87 13.01
C VAL A 206 20.61 -18.03 12.04
N GLY A 207 20.07 -16.89 11.62
CA GLY A 207 20.60 -16.03 10.57
C GLY A 207 20.18 -16.44 9.15
N GLY A 208 19.49 -17.57 9.01
CA GLY A 208 19.01 -18.10 7.74
C GLY A 208 17.79 -17.36 7.18
N THR A 209 17.38 -17.80 6.00
CA THR A 209 16.27 -17.25 5.24
C THR A 209 15.22 -18.33 4.96
N VAL A 210 13.96 -17.93 4.92
CA VAL A 210 12.85 -18.83 4.59
C VAL A 210 11.93 -18.20 3.57
N ALA A 211 11.26 -19.02 2.77
CA ALA A 211 10.26 -18.55 1.82
C ALA A 211 8.96 -19.34 1.96
N GLY A 212 7.84 -18.63 1.85
CA GLY A 212 6.51 -19.21 1.90
C GLY A 212 5.48 -18.32 1.17
N PRO A 213 4.22 -18.77 1.17
CA PRO A 213 3.06 -17.91 0.90
C PRO A 213 3.13 -16.61 1.70
N GLU A 214 2.58 -15.51 1.16
CA GLU A 214 2.68 -14.17 1.77
C GLU A 214 2.22 -14.14 3.25
N ASP A 215 1.14 -14.83 3.60
CA ASP A 215 0.63 -14.86 4.98
C ASP A 215 1.55 -15.64 5.94
N VAL A 216 2.22 -16.70 5.45
CA VAL A 216 3.22 -17.45 6.22
C VAL A 216 4.48 -16.61 6.41
N ASP A 217 5.00 -16.00 5.34
CA ASP A 217 6.17 -15.13 5.37
C ASP A 217 5.94 -13.90 6.27
N PHE A 218 4.73 -13.33 6.23
CA PHE A 218 4.33 -12.26 7.13
C PHE A 218 4.37 -12.72 8.59
N ALA A 219 3.79 -13.88 8.90
CA ALA A 219 3.82 -14.44 10.25
C ALA A 219 5.25 -14.74 10.72
N VAL A 220 6.13 -15.28 9.87
CA VAL A 220 7.54 -15.50 10.18
C VAL A 220 8.19 -14.19 10.64
N ALA A 221 8.00 -13.10 9.89
CA ALA A 221 8.61 -11.80 10.18
C ALA A 221 8.08 -11.14 11.47
N VAL A 222 6.86 -11.46 11.90
CA VAL A 222 6.28 -10.96 13.16
C VAL A 222 6.72 -11.81 14.36
N LEU A 223 6.88 -13.12 14.19
CA LEU A 223 7.15 -14.03 15.30
C LEU A 223 8.59 -13.93 15.86
N GLY A 224 9.54 -13.33 15.13
CA GLY A 224 10.89 -13.11 15.64
C GLY A 224 11.88 -12.65 14.57
N VAL A 225 13.17 -12.60 14.95
CA VAL A 225 14.25 -12.04 14.10
C VAL A 225 15.35 -13.05 13.74
N ASP A 226 15.28 -14.27 14.31
CA ASP A 226 16.33 -15.28 14.16
C ASP A 226 16.45 -15.79 12.72
N VAL A 227 15.37 -15.70 11.94
CA VAL A 227 15.34 -16.05 10.52
C VAL A 227 14.64 -14.94 9.75
N ARG A 228 14.96 -14.78 8.47
CA ARG A 228 14.39 -13.73 7.62
C ARG A 228 13.47 -14.33 6.57
N ALA A 229 12.21 -13.91 6.54
CA ALA A 229 11.31 -14.20 5.44
C ALA A 229 11.80 -13.51 4.15
N VAL A 230 11.76 -14.21 3.04
CA VAL A 230 12.16 -13.71 1.72
C VAL A 230 11.20 -12.61 1.26
N ASN A 231 9.90 -12.75 1.48
CA ASN A 231 8.93 -11.74 1.10
C ASN A 231 7.77 -11.62 2.10
N PRO A 232 7.98 -10.96 3.25
CA PRO A 232 6.95 -10.83 4.27
C PRO A 232 5.74 -10.00 3.84
N ARG A 233 5.87 -9.14 2.80
CA ARG A 233 4.76 -8.36 2.23
C ARG A 233 5.04 -8.03 0.78
N SER A 234 4.28 -8.64 -0.13
CA SER A 234 4.40 -8.40 -1.57
C SER A 234 4.02 -6.96 -1.95
N SER A 235 3.12 -6.34 -1.19
CA SER A 235 2.76 -4.92 -1.35
C SER A 235 3.94 -3.96 -1.21
N TYR A 236 5.01 -4.36 -0.51
CA TYR A 236 6.22 -3.56 -0.41
C TYR A 236 7.18 -3.71 -1.59
N LEU A 237 6.90 -4.65 -2.50
CA LEU A 237 7.69 -4.88 -3.71
C LEU A 237 7.05 -4.26 -4.96
N ARG A 238 5.75 -3.96 -4.92
CA ARG A 238 5.02 -3.40 -6.07
C ARG A 238 5.26 -1.89 -6.20
N GLY A 239 5.74 -1.48 -7.37
CA GLY A 239 5.88 -0.07 -7.74
C GLY A 239 6.99 0.67 -6.99
N ARG A 240 8.10 -0.01 -6.64
CA ARG A 240 9.23 0.58 -5.91
C ARG A 240 10.56 0.40 -6.62
N HIS A 241 11.49 1.31 -6.37
CA HIS A 241 12.88 1.22 -6.81
C HIS A 241 13.72 0.45 -5.80
N ALA A 242 13.80 -0.87 -5.96
CA ALA A 242 14.84 -1.64 -5.29
C ALA A 242 16.05 -1.80 -6.23
N GLY A 243 17.26 -1.70 -5.69
CA GLY A 243 18.47 -2.02 -6.46
C GLY A 243 18.41 -3.44 -7.02
N ALA A 244 19.12 -3.71 -8.11
CA ALA A 244 19.12 -5.03 -8.75
C ALA A 244 19.47 -6.16 -7.78
N ASP A 245 20.38 -5.90 -6.83
CA ASP A 245 20.84 -6.83 -5.80
C ASP A 245 19.75 -7.23 -4.78
N PHE A 246 18.63 -6.50 -4.72
CA PHE A 246 17.52 -6.83 -3.83
C PHE A 246 16.62 -7.93 -4.40
N HIS A 247 16.69 -8.18 -5.72
CA HIS A 247 15.93 -9.24 -6.38
C HIS A 247 14.41 -9.13 -6.18
N ALA A 248 13.86 -7.91 -6.30
CA ALA A 248 12.43 -7.65 -6.05
C ALA A 248 11.49 -8.55 -6.87
N MET A 249 11.81 -8.76 -8.15
CA MET A 249 11.01 -9.61 -9.02
C MET A 249 11.11 -11.07 -8.64
N ASP A 250 12.31 -11.57 -8.33
CA ASP A 250 12.48 -12.96 -7.89
C ASP A 250 11.69 -13.23 -6.59
N ARG A 251 11.70 -12.27 -5.64
CA ARG A 251 10.93 -12.37 -4.37
C ARG A 251 9.43 -12.41 -4.61
N LEU A 252 8.93 -11.59 -5.54
CA LEU A 252 7.53 -11.59 -5.97
C LEU A 252 7.17 -12.92 -6.64
N THR A 253 8.00 -13.36 -7.57
CA THR A 253 7.81 -14.60 -8.35
C THR A 253 7.78 -15.82 -7.43
N LEU A 254 8.76 -15.97 -6.53
CA LEU A 254 8.82 -17.10 -5.62
C LEU A 254 7.62 -17.12 -4.66
N SER A 255 7.34 -16.00 -3.98
CA SER A 255 6.25 -15.95 -2.99
C SER A 255 4.88 -16.29 -3.58
N HIS A 256 4.57 -15.81 -4.79
CA HIS A 256 3.29 -16.13 -5.42
C HIS A 256 3.27 -17.54 -6.02
N ALA A 257 4.39 -18.05 -6.55
CA ALA A 257 4.47 -19.42 -7.05
C ALA A 257 4.25 -20.45 -5.93
N LEU A 258 4.71 -20.18 -4.71
CA LEU A 258 4.50 -21.04 -3.54
C LEU A 258 3.02 -21.18 -3.11
N SER A 259 2.12 -20.39 -3.67
CA SER A 259 0.66 -20.51 -3.46
C SER A 259 -0.12 -20.88 -4.72
N HIS A 260 0.33 -20.41 -5.89
CA HIS A 260 -0.46 -20.47 -7.13
C HIS A 260 0.24 -21.21 -8.28
N GLY A 261 1.48 -21.65 -8.09
CA GLY A 261 2.25 -22.32 -9.14
C GLY A 261 2.78 -21.40 -10.23
N TYR A 262 2.94 -21.94 -11.45
CA TYR A 262 3.63 -21.24 -12.54
C TYR A 262 2.75 -20.30 -13.37
N ALA A 263 1.47 -20.15 -13.03
CA ALA A 263 0.47 -19.53 -13.91
C ALA A 263 0.82 -18.09 -14.35
N GLU A 264 1.51 -17.30 -13.50
CA GLU A 264 1.82 -15.91 -13.80
C GLU A 264 3.19 -15.69 -14.48
N TRP A 265 4.24 -16.44 -14.10
CA TRP A 265 5.62 -16.20 -14.58
C TRP A 265 6.32 -17.40 -15.23
N GLY A 266 5.74 -18.60 -15.19
CA GLY A 266 6.34 -19.80 -15.78
C GLY A 266 7.40 -20.49 -14.90
N ALA A 267 7.77 -21.71 -15.29
CA ALA A 267 8.67 -22.57 -14.51
C ALA A 267 10.11 -22.03 -14.45
N ASP A 268 10.63 -21.50 -15.56
CA ASP A 268 12.02 -21.01 -15.64
C ASP A 268 12.26 -19.82 -14.70
N ALA A 269 11.29 -18.90 -14.59
CA ALA A 269 11.37 -17.76 -13.70
C ALA A 269 11.33 -18.21 -12.22
N VAL A 270 10.52 -19.22 -11.88
CA VAL A 270 10.48 -19.77 -10.52
C VAL A 270 11.76 -20.50 -10.19
N ALA A 271 12.31 -21.29 -11.12
CA ALA A 271 13.60 -21.95 -10.93
C ALA A 271 14.73 -20.94 -10.68
N GLN A 272 14.78 -19.88 -11.49
CA GLN A 272 15.72 -18.77 -11.28
C GLN A 272 15.52 -18.12 -9.91
N ALA A 273 14.29 -17.85 -9.50
CA ALA A 273 14.02 -17.22 -8.21
C ALA A 273 14.44 -18.10 -7.02
N VAL A 274 14.21 -19.43 -7.11
CA VAL A 274 14.68 -20.39 -6.10
C VAL A 274 16.21 -20.41 -6.05
N GLU A 275 16.89 -20.39 -7.19
CA GLU A 275 18.36 -20.42 -7.26
C GLU A 275 19.00 -19.13 -6.72
N VAL A 276 18.47 -17.97 -7.13
CA VAL A 276 18.99 -16.65 -6.77
C VAL A 276 18.76 -16.34 -5.29
N LEU A 277 17.56 -16.63 -4.78
CA LEU A 277 17.20 -16.32 -3.39
C LEU A 277 17.67 -17.40 -2.43
N SER A 278 17.73 -18.65 -2.89
CA SER A 278 18.28 -19.82 -2.20
C SER A 278 17.91 -19.91 -0.71
N PRO A 279 16.62 -19.87 -0.33
CA PRO A 279 16.19 -19.94 1.07
C PRO A 279 16.59 -21.26 1.75
N ASP A 280 16.84 -21.27 3.05
CA ASP A 280 17.22 -22.49 3.78
C ASP A 280 16.04 -23.45 3.97
N ALA A 281 14.83 -22.89 4.14
CA ALA A 281 13.59 -23.66 4.24
C ALA A 281 12.45 -23.00 3.43
N ILE A 282 11.60 -23.84 2.85
CA ILE A 282 10.48 -23.42 2.00
C ILE A 282 9.17 -24.03 2.49
N CYS A 283 8.12 -23.22 2.58
CA CYS A 283 6.74 -23.69 2.64
C CYS A 283 6.10 -23.59 1.26
N LEU A 284 5.53 -24.70 0.78
CA LEU A 284 4.71 -24.76 -0.43
C LEU A 284 3.27 -25.14 -0.06
N THR A 285 2.28 -24.37 -0.51
CA THR A 285 0.86 -24.66 -0.23
C THR A 285 0.45 -26.03 -0.82
N PRO A 286 -0.23 -26.91 -0.06
CA PRO A 286 -0.79 -28.14 -0.61
C PRO A 286 -1.90 -27.83 -1.63
N GLY A 287 -1.85 -28.45 -2.81
CA GLY A 287 -2.87 -28.29 -3.86
C GLY A 287 -2.82 -26.93 -4.60
N GLY A 288 -1.91 -26.05 -4.21
CA GLY A 288 -1.61 -24.79 -4.89
C GLY A 288 -0.14 -24.77 -5.29
N GLY A 289 0.15 -24.82 -6.59
CA GLY A 289 1.52 -24.87 -7.09
C GLY A 289 2.24 -26.20 -6.84
N ASP A 290 1.52 -27.33 -6.89
CA ASP A 290 2.12 -28.67 -6.75
C ASP A 290 3.26 -28.90 -7.74
N GLU A 291 3.16 -28.31 -8.93
CA GLU A 291 4.19 -28.32 -9.97
C GLU A 291 5.50 -27.65 -9.55
N VAL A 292 5.49 -26.77 -8.53
CA VAL A 292 6.70 -26.14 -7.96
C VAL A 292 7.58 -27.16 -7.24
N ALA A 293 6.99 -28.25 -6.73
CA ALA A 293 7.74 -29.29 -6.03
C ALA A 293 8.87 -29.89 -6.89
N ASP A 294 8.66 -30.03 -8.20
CA ASP A 294 9.68 -30.56 -9.11
C ASP A 294 10.87 -29.60 -9.23
N VAL A 295 10.63 -28.28 -9.32
CA VAL A 295 11.69 -27.27 -9.33
C VAL A 295 12.45 -27.27 -8.01
N LEU A 296 11.76 -27.39 -6.88
CA LEU A 296 12.41 -27.48 -5.57
C LEU A 296 13.30 -28.72 -5.47
N HIS A 297 12.82 -29.89 -5.93
CA HIS A 297 13.61 -31.11 -5.94
C HIS A 297 14.85 -31.01 -6.84
N VAL A 298 14.72 -30.43 -8.03
CA VAL A 298 15.86 -30.19 -8.92
C VAL A 298 16.87 -29.21 -8.30
N ALA A 299 16.40 -28.20 -7.57
CA ALA A 299 17.23 -27.25 -6.83
C ALA A 299 17.88 -27.86 -5.56
N GLY A 300 17.60 -29.13 -5.25
CA GLY A 300 18.21 -29.88 -4.14
C GLY A 300 17.43 -29.84 -2.83
N TYR A 301 16.21 -29.29 -2.83
CA TYR A 301 15.36 -29.29 -1.64
C TYR A 301 14.69 -30.64 -1.43
N VAL A 302 14.66 -31.06 -0.16
CA VAL A 302 14.01 -32.30 0.27
C VAL A 302 12.82 -31.98 1.14
N ARG A 303 11.69 -32.62 0.86
CA ARG A 303 10.49 -32.52 1.68
C ARG A 303 10.69 -33.22 3.02
N VAL A 304 10.46 -32.52 4.13
CA VAL A 304 10.70 -33.03 5.49
C VAL A 304 9.44 -33.13 6.35
N ALA A 305 8.42 -32.33 6.06
CA ALA A 305 7.17 -32.34 6.81
C ALA A 305 5.99 -31.84 5.95
N GLU A 306 4.77 -32.00 6.46
CA GLU A 306 3.55 -31.40 5.91
C GLU A 306 2.55 -31.14 7.03
N ASP A 307 1.85 -30.02 6.92
CA ASP A 307 0.65 -29.68 7.68
C ASP A 307 -0.45 -29.20 6.70
N PRO A 308 -1.66 -28.84 7.18
CA PRO A 308 -2.74 -28.42 6.30
C PRO A 308 -2.47 -27.18 5.43
N VAL A 309 -1.46 -26.37 5.74
CA VAL A 309 -1.12 -25.11 5.05
C VAL A 309 0.17 -25.21 4.23
N CYS A 310 1.12 -26.02 4.68
CA CYS A 310 2.48 -26.08 4.17
C CYS A 310 2.97 -27.52 4.00
N ARG A 311 3.52 -27.82 2.82
CA ARG A 311 4.57 -28.84 2.64
C ARG A 311 5.92 -28.17 2.83
N PHE A 312 6.69 -28.69 3.78
CA PHE A 312 7.97 -28.10 4.17
C PHE A 312 9.13 -28.77 3.45
N TYR A 313 10.01 -27.95 2.91
CA TYR A 313 11.21 -28.35 2.19
C TYR A 313 12.44 -27.68 2.81
N VAL A 314 13.57 -28.37 2.85
CA VAL A 314 14.85 -27.85 3.34
C VAL A 314 15.99 -28.22 2.40
N ARG A 315 17.07 -27.45 2.45
CA ARG A 315 18.29 -27.65 1.65
C ARG A 315 19.50 -27.89 2.54
#